data_AF-A0A3D5YAJ1-F1
#
_entry.id   AF-A0A3D5YAJ1-F1
#
_cell.length_a   1.000
_cell.length_b   1.000
_cell.length_c   1.000
_cell.angle_alpha   90.00
_cell.angle_beta   90.00
_cell.angle_gamma   90.00
#
_symmetry.space_group_name_H-M   'P 1'
#
loop_
_entity.id
_entity.type
_entity.pdbx_description
1 polymer ?
#
loop_
_entity_poly.entity_id
_entity_poly.type
_entity_poly.pdbx_seq_one_letter_code
_entity_poly.pdbx_strand_id
1 'polypeptide(L)'
;MMDMPGMEEHQHGAMEGTKKSMDEHDSPVMEMAHERLTRGHIHSMGLGLVTIVISLILAFTSAPEKIKNIAPVLTGLGGIIYPFAWIVMGYRTPSFGPGPAEESVTMIAGPGIALVLLGIFTAGVFLLKDVFYKR
;
A
#
# COMPACT_ATOMS: atom_id res chain seq x y z
N MET A 1 58.99 37.82 -31.65
CA MET A 1 57.95 38.86 -31.47
C MET A 1 57.17 38.98 -32.77
N MET A 2 56.13 38.17 -32.90
CA MET A 2 54.94 38.44 -33.71
C MET A 2 53.79 37.85 -32.91
N ASP A 3 52.81 38.70 -32.66
CA ASP A 3 51.76 38.59 -31.66
C ASP A 3 50.42 38.28 -32.35
N MET A 4 49.54 37.60 -31.61
CA MET A 4 48.06 37.63 -31.71
C MET A 4 47.37 36.72 -32.78
N PRO A 5 46.04 36.46 -32.68
CA PRO A 5 45.41 35.45 -31.83
C PRO A 5 44.31 34.65 -32.58
N GLY A 6 43.68 33.65 -31.94
CA GLY A 6 42.50 33.00 -32.52
C GLY A 6 42.06 31.75 -31.79
N MET A 7 41.54 31.92 -30.56
CA MET A 7 40.55 31.00 -30.01
C MET A 7 39.19 31.43 -30.56
N GLU A 8 38.48 30.55 -31.26
CA GLU A 8 37.01 30.47 -31.20
C GLU A 8 36.56 29.02 -31.35
N GLU A 9 35.53 28.73 -30.58
CA GLU A 9 34.96 27.44 -30.26
C GLU A 9 34.33 26.75 -31.47
N HIS A 10 34.38 25.42 -31.49
CA HIS A 10 33.24 24.65 -31.96
C HIS A 10 33.10 23.39 -31.09
N GLN A 11 32.28 23.53 -30.06
CA GLN A 11 31.43 22.44 -29.59
C GLN A 11 30.66 21.88 -30.80
N HIS A 12 30.55 20.55 -30.87
CA HIS A 12 29.32 19.80 -31.15
C HIS A 12 29.71 18.37 -31.55
N GLY A 13 29.28 17.40 -30.75
CA GLY A 13 29.47 15.99 -31.04
C GLY A 13 29.15 15.15 -29.83
N ALA A 14 27.89 15.22 -29.40
CA ALA A 14 27.31 14.50 -28.28
C ALA A 14 27.81 13.05 -28.20
N MET A 15 28.63 12.78 -27.18
CA MET A 15 28.57 11.51 -26.49
C MET A 15 27.21 11.43 -25.80
N GLU A 16 26.66 10.23 -25.65
CA GLU A 16 25.41 9.93 -24.91
C GLU A 16 24.11 9.88 -25.74
N GLY A 17 24.13 9.00 -26.74
CA GLY A 17 22.92 8.50 -27.41
C GLY A 17 22.79 6.98 -27.29
N THR A 18 23.20 6.38 -26.17
CA THR A 18 23.14 4.92 -25.97
C THR A 18 22.37 4.58 -24.70
N LYS A 19 21.04 4.72 -24.77
CA LYS A 19 20.06 3.94 -23.99
C LYS A 19 18.63 4.24 -24.49
N LYS A 20 18.42 4.05 -25.79
CA LYS A 20 17.07 3.92 -26.33
C LYS A 20 16.72 2.42 -26.24
N SER A 21 15.64 2.11 -25.53
CA SER A 21 15.03 0.79 -25.29
C SER A 21 15.83 -0.26 -24.50
N MET A 22 16.04 -0.05 -23.20
CA MET A 22 15.74 -1.17 -22.29
C MET A 22 14.21 -1.23 -22.21
N ASP A 23 13.63 -2.39 -22.49
CA ASP A 23 12.20 -2.65 -22.60
C ASP A 23 11.38 -1.85 -21.57
N GLU A 24 10.46 -1.01 -22.05
CA GLU A 24 9.58 -0.17 -21.22
C GLU A 24 8.83 -1.00 -20.16
N HIS A 25 8.60 -2.29 -20.47
CA HIS A 25 7.99 -3.29 -19.61
C HIS A 25 8.88 -3.78 -18.46
N ASP A 26 10.20 -3.83 -18.61
CA ASP A 26 11.16 -4.34 -17.62
C ASP A 26 11.91 -3.20 -16.89
N SER A 27 11.29 -2.03 -16.81
CA SER A 27 11.86 -0.90 -16.08
C SER A 27 11.66 -1.07 -14.55
N PRO A 28 12.57 -0.54 -13.71
CA PRO A 28 12.41 -0.56 -12.26
C PRO A 28 11.11 0.08 -11.76
N VAL A 29 10.57 1.03 -12.53
CA VAL A 29 9.29 1.69 -12.22
C VAL A 29 8.12 0.74 -12.44
N MET A 30 8.16 -0.08 -13.50
CA MET A 30 7.14 -1.09 -13.78
C MET A 30 7.19 -2.24 -12.77
N GLU A 31 8.39 -2.68 -12.37
CA GLU A 31 8.58 -3.66 -11.30
C GLU A 31 7.96 -3.16 -9.98
N MET A 32 8.24 -1.91 -9.60
CA MET A 32 7.67 -1.32 -8.40
C MET A 32 6.14 -1.16 -8.48
N ALA A 33 5.61 -0.80 -9.63
CA ALA A 33 4.16 -0.76 -9.85
C ALA A 33 3.55 -2.16 -9.66
N HIS A 34 4.17 -3.19 -10.22
CA HIS A 34 3.76 -4.58 -10.06
C HIS A 34 3.80 -5.02 -8.59
N GLU A 35 4.89 -4.73 -7.85
CA GLU A 35 4.97 -5.04 -6.43
C GLU A 35 3.85 -4.38 -5.62
N ARG A 36 3.55 -3.10 -5.89
CA ARG A 36 2.49 -2.35 -5.21
C ARG A 36 1.11 -2.97 -5.48
N LEU A 37 0.83 -3.35 -6.73
CA LEU A 37 -0.40 -4.06 -7.10
C LEU A 37 -0.50 -5.43 -6.42
N THR A 38 0.60 -6.20 -6.42
CA THR A 38 0.69 -7.52 -5.78
C THR A 38 0.48 -7.42 -4.27
N ARG A 39 1.06 -6.40 -3.61
CA ARG A 39 0.80 -6.13 -2.18
C ARG A 39 -0.67 -5.82 -1.92
N GLY A 40 -1.32 -5.04 -2.79
CA GLY A 40 -2.76 -4.79 -2.72
C GLY A 40 -3.57 -6.08 -2.82
N HIS A 41 -3.26 -6.95 -3.79
CA HIS A 41 -3.95 -8.23 -3.96
C HIS A 41 -3.81 -9.14 -2.74
N ILE A 42 -2.58 -9.35 -2.25
CA ILE A 42 -2.30 -10.22 -1.10
C ILE A 42 -2.97 -9.68 0.18
N HIS A 43 -2.90 -8.37 0.42
CA HIS A 43 -3.58 -7.80 1.59
C HIS A 43 -5.10 -7.88 1.48
N SER A 44 -5.68 -7.77 0.29
CA SER A 44 -7.12 -7.97 0.12
C SER A 44 -7.54 -9.39 0.51
N MET A 45 -6.79 -10.41 0.06
CA MET A 45 -7.04 -11.80 0.45
C MET A 45 -6.88 -12.01 1.96
N GLY A 46 -5.77 -11.52 2.54
CA GLY A 46 -5.46 -11.69 3.96
C GLY A 46 -6.45 -10.97 4.88
N LEU A 47 -6.80 -9.72 4.59
CA LEU A 47 -7.70 -8.93 5.42
C LEU A 47 -9.17 -9.39 5.31
N GLY A 48 -9.57 -9.94 4.16
CA GLY A 48 -10.84 -10.65 4.03
C GLY A 48 -10.92 -11.85 4.97
N LEU A 49 -9.88 -12.68 5.00
CA LEU A 49 -9.78 -13.81 5.92
C LEU A 49 -9.79 -13.35 7.39
N VAL A 50 -9.02 -12.32 7.74
CA VAL A 50 -9.00 -11.74 9.10
C VAL A 50 -10.40 -11.29 9.53
N THR A 51 -11.17 -10.68 8.63
CA THR A 51 -12.55 -10.24 8.91
C THR A 51 -13.46 -11.42 9.25
N ILE A 52 -13.34 -12.54 8.50
CA ILE A 52 -14.09 -13.77 8.77
C ILE A 52 -13.69 -14.36 10.12
N VAL A 53 -12.38 -14.44 10.41
CA VAL A 53 -11.87 -14.96 11.69
C VAL A 53 -12.35 -14.11 12.86
N ILE A 54 -12.32 -12.78 12.76
CA ILE A 54 -12.84 -11.88 13.80
C ILE A 54 -14.34 -12.11 14.04
N SER A 55 -15.12 -12.28 12.96
CA SER A 55 -16.54 -12.59 13.04
C SER A 55 -16.79 -13.89 13.81
N LEU A 56 -16.02 -14.93 13.48
CA LEU A 56 -16.11 -16.23 14.14
C LEU A 56 -15.70 -16.16 15.62
N ILE A 57 -14.57 -15.52 15.94
CA ILE A 57 -14.12 -15.34 17.33
C ILE A 57 -15.22 -14.63 18.13
N LEU A 58 -15.71 -13.50 17.64
CA LEU A 58 -16.71 -12.71 18.37
C LEU A 58 -18.03 -13.47 18.55
N ALA A 59 -18.42 -14.33 17.60
CA ALA A 59 -19.61 -15.17 17.73
C ALA A 59 -19.60 -16.01 19.02
N PHE A 60 -18.44 -16.55 19.41
CA PHE A 60 -18.28 -17.40 20.60
C PHE A 60 -17.90 -16.67 21.89
N THR A 61 -17.68 -15.35 21.84
CA THR A 61 -17.39 -14.54 23.04
C THR A 61 -18.64 -14.01 23.73
N SER A 62 -18.47 -13.49 24.95
CA SER A 62 -19.48 -12.76 25.72
C SER A 62 -19.69 -11.32 25.22
N ALA A 63 -19.14 -10.96 24.06
CA ALA A 63 -19.30 -9.63 23.50
C ALA A 63 -20.79 -9.29 23.27
N PRO A 64 -21.23 -8.04 23.48
CA PRO A 64 -22.58 -7.62 23.10
C PRO A 64 -22.83 -7.77 21.59
N GLU A 65 -24.06 -8.04 21.18
CA GLU A 65 -24.42 -8.22 19.76
C GLU A 65 -23.97 -7.05 18.87
N LYS A 66 -24.08 -5.81 19.38
CA LYS A 66 -23.58 -4.62 18.69
C LYS A 66 -22.10 -4.72 18.33
N ILE A 67 -21.26 -5.23 19.24
CA ILE A 67 -19.83 -5.41 19.00
C ILE A 67 -19.57 -6.56 18.03
N LYS A 68 -20.33 -7.65 18.15
CA LYS A 68 -20.24 -8.80 17.22
C LYS A 68 -20.53 -8.39 15.78
N ASN A 69 -21.32 -7.34 15.56
CA ASN A 69 -21.63 -6.82 14.23
C ASN A 69 -20.70 -5.67 13.80
N ILE A 70 -20.47 -4.67 14.67
CA ILE A 70 -19.70 -3.48 14.30
C ILE A 70 -18.22 -3.81 14.08
N ALA A 71 -17.59 -4.59 14.96
CA ALA A 71 -16.16 -4.84 14.87
C ALA A 71 -15.74 -5.56 13.56
N PRO A 72 -16.45 -6.62 13.10
CA PRO A 72 -16.15 -7.20 11.79
C PRO A 72 -16.46 -6.26 10.63
N VAL A 73 -17.54 -5.47 10.69
CA VAL A 73 -17.86 -4.48 9.63
C VAL A 73 -16.74 -3.45 9.48
N LEU A 74 -16.25 -2.88 10.59
CA LEU A 74 -15.14 -1.94 10.57
C LEU A 74 -13.86 -2.61 10.03
N THR A 75 -13.57 -3.85 10.47
CA THR A 75 -12.43 -4.61 9.95
C THR A 75 -12.53 -4.80 8.44
N GLY A 76 -13.70 -5.21 7.94
CA GLY A 76 -13.94 -5.42 6.51
C GLY A 76 -13.81 -4.14 5.70
N LEU A 77 -14.33 -3.01 6.21
CA LEU A 77 -14.14 -1.70 5.59
C LEU A 77 -12.67 -1.31 5.51
N GLY A 78 -11.91 -1.49 6.59
CA GLY A 78 -10.47 -1.27 6.58
C GLY A 78 -9.72 -2.22 5.63
N GLY A 79 -10.19 -3.48 5.55
CA GLY A 79 -9.73 -4.51 4.64
C GLY A 79 -10.04 -4.26 3.17
N ILE A 80 -10.92 -3.31 2.86
CA ILE A 80 -11.12 -2.80 1.50
C ILE A 80 -10.27 -1.55 1.27
N ILE A 81 -10.33 -0.58 2.19
CA ILE A 81 -9.68 0.73 2.04
C ILE A 81 -8.15 0.59 1.91
N TYR A 82 -7.52 -0.21 2.77
CA TYR A 82 -6.06 -0.31 2.79
C TYR A 82 -5.49 -1.01 1.54
N PRO A 83 -6.00 -2.18 1.10
CA PRO A 83 -5.57 -2.79 -0.17
C PRO A 83 -5.89 -1.92 -1.39
N PHE A 84 -7.00 -1.19 -1.36
CA PHE A 84 -7.35 -0.27 -2.43
C PHE A 84 -6.32 0.86 -2.57
N ALA A 85 -5.79 1.38 -1.47
CA ALA A 85 -4.70 2.37 -1.50
C ALA A 85 -3.44 1.83 -2.20
N TRP A 86 -3.06 0.57 -1.95
CA TRP A 86 -1.96 -0.09 -2.66
C TRP A 86 -2.21 -0.22 -4.16
N ILE A 87 -3.43 -0.60 -4.54
CA ILE A 87 -3.82 -0.73 -5.93
C ILE A 87 -3.72 0.61 -6.66
N VAL A 88 -4.31 1.67 -6.08
CA VAL A 88 -4.24 3.03 -6.64
C VAL A 88 -2.78 3.52 -6.71
N MET A 89 -1.98 3.26 -5.69
CA MET A 89 -0.55 3.60 -5.68
C MET A 89 0.19 2.90 -6.82
N GLY A 90 -0.04 1.60 -7.01
CA GLY A 90 0.54 0.82 -8.10
C GLY A 90 0.18 1.38 -9.47
N TYR A 91 -1.10 1.67 -9.72
CA TYR A 91 -1.55 2.28 -10.98
C TYR A 91 -0.97 3.66 -11.26
N ARG A 92 -0.71 4.47 -10.21
CA ARG A 92 -0.14 5.82 -10.35
C ARG A 92 1.38 5.83 -10.47
N THR A 93 2.05 4.75 -10.09
CA THR A 93 3.52 4.67 -10.05
C THR A 93 4.18 4.91 -11.43
N PRO A 94 3.68 4.33 -12.54
CA PRO A 94 4.28 4.58 -13.86
C PRO A 94 4.18 6.03 -14.32
N SER A 95 3.08 6.72 -13.99
CA SER A 95 2.83 8.09 -14.47
C SER A 95 3.44 9.17 -13.58
N PHE A 96 3.43 8.98 -12.26
CA PHE A 96 3.86 10.01 -11.30
C PHE A 96 5.20 9.72 -10.63
N GLY A 97 5.76 8.53 -10.84
CA GLY A 97 6.91 8.04 -10.10
C GLY A 97 6.58 7.62 -8.66
N PRO A 98 7.54 7.00 -7.94
CA PRO A 98 7.28 6.35 -6.66
C PRO A 98 6.75 7.27 -5.55
N GLY A 99 7.38 8.43 -5.36
CA GLY A 99 7.10 9.36 -4.27
C GLY A 99 5.73 10.02 -4.39
N PRO A 100 5.44 10.73 -5.51
CA PRO A 100 4.13 11.36 -5.68
C PRO A 100 2.97 10.36 -5.72
N ALA A 101 3.19 9.15 -6.25
CA ALA A 101 2.18 8.08 -6.20
C ALA A 101 1.86 7.66 -4.76
N GLU A 102 2.87 7.55 -3.89
CA GLU A 102 2.70 7.21 -2.48
C GLU A 102 1.98 8.31 -1.70
N GLU A 103 2.43 9.56 -1.83
CA GLU A 103 1.81 10.72 -1.20
C GLU A 103 0.32 10.80 -1.53
N SER A 104 -0.05 10.49 -2.77
CA SER A 104 -1.43 10.54 -3.28
C SER A 104 -2.43 9.60 -2.59
N VAL A 105 -1.96 8.62 -1.80
CA VAL A 105 -2.82 7.64 -1.11
C VAL A 105 -2.63 7.59 0.40
N THR A 106 -1.59 8.23 0.95
CA THR A 106 -1.28 8.22 2.39
C THR A 106 -2.47 8.58 3.28
N MET A 107 -3.22 9.64 2.92
CA MET A 107 -4.40 10.08 3.67
C MET A 107 -5.53 9.05 3.69
N ILE A 108 -5.62 8.17 2.68
CA ILE A 108 -6.66 7.14 2.56
C ILE A 108 -6.20 5.84 3.24
N ALA A 109 -4.92 5.50 3.14
CA ALA A 109 -4.37 4.27 3.71
C ALA A 109 -4.46 4.26 5.25
N GLY A 110 -4.17 5.38 5.91
CA GLY A 110 -4.18 5.51 7.37
C GLY A 110 -5.50 5.09 8.03
N PRO A 111 -6.65 5.65 7.64
CA PRO A 111 -7.96 5.23 8.15
C PRO A 111 -8.24 3.74 7.95
N GLY A 112 -7.85 3.15 6.81
CA GLY A 112 -8.03 1.72 6.57
C GLY A 112 -7.28 0.85 7.58
N ILE A 113 -6.02 1.21 7.88
CA ILE A 113 -5.21 0.53 8.90
C ILE A 113 -5.86 0.65 10.28
N ALA A 114 -6.28 1.85 10.67
CA ALA A 114 -6.89 2.10 11.98
C ALA A 114 -8.15 1.26 12.20
N LEU A 115 -9.00 1.13 11.18
CA LEU A 115 -10.22 0.32 11.24
C LEU A 115 -9.93 -1.18 11.44
N VAL A 116 -8.94 -1.73 10.71
CA VAL A 116 -8.52 -3.14 10.88
C VAL A 116 -7.97 -3.37 12.28
N LEU A 117 -7.07 -2.51 12.74
CA LEU A 117 -6.44 -2.65 14.06
C LEU A 117 -7.48 -2.53 15.18
N LEU A 118 -8.46 -1.64 15.06
CA LEU A 118 -9.55 -1.51 16.02
C LEU A 118 -10.38 -2.79 16.12
N GLY A 119 -10.67 -3.43 14.98
CA GLY A 119 -11.38 -4.71 14.93
C GLY A 119 -10.60 -5.84 15.59
N ILE A 120 -9.31 -5.99 15.24
CA ILE A 120 -8.40 -6.98 15.83
C ILE A 120 -8.32 -6.78 17.35
N PHE A 121 -8.09 -5.54 17.78
CA PHE A 121 -8.00 -5.19 19.20
C PHE A 121 -9.28 -5.53 19.94
N THR A 122 -10.44 -5.17 19.40
CA THR A 122 -11.75 -5.47 20.01
C THR A 122 -11.98 -6.96 20.16
N ALA A 123 -11.70 -7.75 19.10
CA ALA A 123 -11.80 -9.20 19.16
C ALA A 123 -10.86 -9.81 20.20
N GLY A 124 -9.61 -9.33 20.26
CA GLY A 124 -8.62 -9.75 21.24
C GLY A 124 -9.05 -9.47 22.69
N VAL A 125 -9.57 -8.28 22.97
CA VAL A 125 -10.06 -7.90 24.31
C VAL A 125 -11.18 -8.84 24.78
N PHE A 126 -12.17 -9.12 23.93
CA PHE A 126 -13.28 -10.01 24.31
C PHE A 126 -12.84 -11.48 24.41
N LEU A 127 -11.95 -11.93 23.52
CA LEU A 127 -11.40 -13.27 23.60
C LEU A 127 -10.61 -13.48 24.91
N LEU A 128 -9.72 -12.54 25.26
CA LEU A 128 -8.95 -12.60 26.51
C LEU A 128 -9.87 -12.53 27.73
N LYS A 129 -10.84 -11.61 27.72
CA LYS A 129 -11.84 -11.51 28.78
C LYS A 129 -12.55 -12.85 29.01
N ASP A 130 -13.02 -13.48 27.96
CA ASP A 130 -13.72 -14.76 28.05
C ASP A 130 -12.82 -15.90 28.53
N VAL A 131 -11.57 -15.94 28.08
CA VAL A 131 -10.60 -16.97 28.50
C VAL A 131 -10.25 -16.86 29.99
N PHE A 132 -10.09 -15.64 30.53
CA PHE A 132 -9.61 -15.44 31.90
C PHE A 132 -10.71 -15.22 32.95
N TYR A 133 -11.86 -14.65 32.57
CA TYR A 133 -12.90 -14.23 33.53
C TYR A 133 -14.23 -14.99 33.40
N LYS A 134 -14.40 -15.81 32.37
CA LYS A 134 -15.62 -16.62 32.15
C LYS A 134 -15.45 -18.08 32.61
N ARG A 135 -14.39 -18.37 33.38
CA ARG A 135 -14.30 -19.61 34.16
C ARG A 135 -15.14 -19.51 35.42
#